data_AF-A0AAE1T5A1-F1
#
_entry.id   AF-A0AAE1T5A1-F1
#
_cell.length_a   1.000
_cell.length_b   1.000
_cell.length_c   1.000
_cell.angle_alpha   90.00
_cell.angle_beta   90.00
_cell.angle_gamma   90.00
#
_symmetry.space_group_name_H-M   'P 1'
#
loop_
_entity.id
_entity.type
_entity.pdbx_description
1 polymer ?
#
loop_
_entity_poly.entity_id
_entity_poly.type
_entity_poly.pdbx_seq_one_letter_code
_entity_poly.pdbx_strand_id
1 'polypeptide(L)'
;MREVTLRASTTVYGCYTIWILIVQTTGVAVGTIAPLCRWFTAVRFKCLMTCRVISIREELKIEAHWTQSLVNWRDSFSGLQIRNNKCKKYLYDAKWFSITFLIGVQIMMILFSKLFLLIHALLVAPFLLFFKKFKVPCLSKLMTSNNDMESESKGDAKLNLSRFTLLLDGEAELPKKTLEYIIRQADKVIEMGEKRQPQNLIHLLNIYSNFRGVREFDSHQVPSLLLQEPPNCWSLPLVALTSIAISLPNVANNKVTQLVSSVNEGLSLVKLIEKTLYESDELVNIRNAAEVSWFGVTLYRKWQGMDLRKISLKCKNSKNVLQEFSDNAERTIAKFKRRTSDFLMENPLNWSANMIAANSMYRISQTILLSCQEENEPNDEGLFQRLSVMIADILAACFTNLARVIITKCHRNAIEKREKSVHEAFLLLGKNNTNS
;
A
#
# COMPACT_ATOMS: atom_id res chain seq x y z
N MET A 1 4.94 13.76 70.78
CA MET A 1 5.54 12.42 70.67
C MET A 1 4.41 11.40 70.61
N ARG A 2 4.07 10.92 69.41
CA ARG A 2 3.13 9.81 69.24
C ARG A 2 3.64 9.01 68.05
N GLU A 3 4.42 8.00 68.36
CA GLU A 3 4.94 7.02 67.40
C GLU A 3 3.77 6.34 66.70
N VAL A 4 3.67 6.52 65.39
CA VAL A 4 2.83 5.69 64.54
C VAL A 4 3.65 4.44 64.25
N THR A 5 3.51 3.46 65.14
CA THR A 5 4.07 2.12 64.99
C THR A 5 3.44 1.48 63.75
N LEU A 6 4.28 1.25 62.74
CA LEU A 6 3.97 0.51 61.52
C LEU A 6 3.72 -0.94 61.91
N ARG A 7 2.49 -1.25 62.32
CA ARG A 7 2.09 -2.60 62.71
C ARG A 7 2.11 -3.48 61.46
N ALA A 8 3.05 -4.41 61.46
CA ALA A 8 3.21 -5.45 60.44
C ALA A 8 1.88 -6.14 60.15
N SER A 9 1.36 -5.93 58.94
CA SER A 9 0.32 -6.76 58.34
C SER A 9 1.03 -7.76 57.43
N THR A 10 1.40 -8.90 58.00
CA THR A 10 1.84 -10.10 57.28
C THR A 10 0.70 -10.60 56.39
N THR A 11 0.59 -10.03 55.20
CA THR A 11 -0.19 -10.60 54.12
C THR A 11 0.79 -11.11 53.07
N VAL A 12 0.60 -12.36 52.65
CA VAL A 12 1.38 -13.04 51.60
C VAL A 12 1.55 -12.12 50.36
N TYR A 13 0.56 -11.27 50.10
CA TYR A 13 0.58 -10.24 49.05
C TYR A 13 1.70 -9.19 49.16
N GLY A 14 2.07 -8.73 50.36
CA GLY A 14 3.09 -7.68 50.54
C GLY A 14 4.51 -8.14 50.18
N CYS A 15 4.81 -9.42 50.36
CA CYS A 15 6.10 -9.98 50.00
C CYS A 15 6.23 -10.13 48.48
N TYR A 16 5.17 -10.60 47.80
CA TYR A 16 5.14 -10.70 46.34
C TYR A 16 5.22 -9.35 45.64
N THR A 17 4.57 -8.30 46.18
CA THR A 17 4.66 -6.95 45.57
C THR A 17 6.05 -6.34 45.67
N ILE A 18 6.79 -6.59 46.76
CA ILE A 18 8.20 -6.16 46.91
C ILE A 18 9.09 -6.87 45.89
N TRP A 19 8.94 -8.20 45.73
CA TRP A 19 9.70 -8.95 44.73
C TRP A 19 9.43 -8.49 43.29
N ILE A 20 8.16 -8.21 42.95
CA ILE A 20 7.79 -7.66 41.65
C ILE A 20 8.45 -6.30 41.41
N LEU A 21 8.47 -5.43 42.43
CA LEU A 21 9.13 -4.11 42.34
C LEU A 21 10.64 -4.24 42.10
N ILE A 22 11.30 -5.19 42.77
CA ILE A 22 12.75 -5.43 42.62
C ILE A 22 13.07 -5.96 41.21
N VAL A 23 12.27 -6.89 40.69
CA VAL A 23 12.47 -7.44 39.35
C VAL A 23 12.21 -6.38 38.28
N GLN A 24 11.17 -5.56 38.42
CA GLN A 24 10.86 -4.47 37.49
C GLN A 24 11.94 -3.37 37.50
N THR A 25 12.41 -2.97 38.68
CA THR A 25 13.48 -1.95 38.79
C THR A 25 14.81 -2.47 38.24
N THR A 26 15.14 -3.73 38.48
CA THR A 26 16.33 -4.38 37.88
C THR A 26 16.18 -4.51 36.37
N GLY A 27 15.00 -4.88 35.86
CA GLY A 27 14.72 -4.93 34.43
C GLY A 27 14.85 -3.56 33.76
N VAL A 28 14.39 -2.50 34.40
CA VAL A 28 14.54 -1.12 33.92
C VAL A 28 16.01 -0.67 33.95
N ALA A 29 16.75 -0.99 35.01
CA ALA A 29 18.17 -0.67 35.14
C ALA A 29 19.02 -1.41 34.10
N VAL A 30 18.83 -2.72 33.93
CA VAL A 30 19.55 -3.51 32.91
C VAL A 30 19.13 -3.08 31.51
N GLY A 31 17.84 -2.78 31.30
CA GLY A 31 17.30 -2.28 30.04
C GLY A 31 17.81 -0.88 29.66
N THR A 32 18.29 -0.09 30.61
CA THR A 32 18.95 1.21 30.35
C THR A 32 20.47 1.10 30.22
N ILE A 33 21.12 0.22 31.00
CA ILE A 33 22.58 0.05 30.99
C ILE A 33 23.05 -0.68 29.71
N ALA A 34 22.35 -1.72 29.27
CA ALA A 34 22.79 -2.52 28.12
C ALA A 34 22.84 -1.73 26.79
N PRO A 35 21.86 -0.85 26.46
CA PRO A 35 21.96 0.04 25.30
C PRO A 35 23.10 1.05 25.41
N LEU A 36 23.33 1.61 26.61
CA LEU A 36 24.42 2.56 26.85
C LEU A 36 25.80 1.90 26.67
N CYS A 37 25.99 0.66 27.14
CA CYS A 37 27.22 -0.10 26.94
C CYS A 37 27.46 -0.47 25.47
N ARG A 38 26.42 -0.89 24.74
CA ARG A 38 26.52 -1.15 23.29
C ARG A 38 26.85 0.13 22.52
N TRP A 39 26.21 1.23 22.87
CA TRP A 39 26.48 2.55 22.29
C TRP A 39 27.93 2.99 22.57
N PHE A 40 28.41 2.87 23.80
CA PHE A 40 29.79 3.20 24.17
C PHE A 40 30.82 2.35 23.41
N THR A 41 30.53 1.07 23.20
CA THR A 41 31.40 0.16 22.43
C THR A 41 31.47 0.56 20.95
N ALA A 42 30.34 0.91 20.34
CA ALA A 42 30.28 1.39 18.97
C ALA A 42 30.99 2.74 18.77
N VAL A 43 30.84 3.66 19.73
CA VAL A 43 31.54 4.95 19.75
C VAL A 43 33.05 4.75 19.86
N ARG A 44 33.50 3.86 20.75
CA ARG A 44 34.93 3.54 20.92
C ARG A 44 35.53 2.96 19.63
N PHE A 45 34.80 2.10 18.93
CA PHE A 45 35.22 1.49 17.67
C PHE A 45 35.29 2.53 16.53
N LYS A 46 34.29 3.40 16.42
CA LYS A 46 34.27 4.47 15.40
C LYS A 46 35.37 5.51 15.64
N CYS A 47 35.63 5.88 16.89
CA CYS A 47 36.70 6.81 17.27
C CYS A 47 38.11 6.23 17.01
N LEU A 48 38.29 4.91 17.14
CA LEU A 48 39.56 4.21 16.82
C LEU A 48 39.85 4.14 15.32
N MET A 49 38.80 4.06 14.48
CA MET A 49 38.93 3.99 13.02
C MET A 49 39.06 5.37 12.36
N THR A 50 38.43 6.41 12.88
CA THR A 50 38.35 7.74 12.23
C THR A 50 39.46 8.70 12.68
N CYS A 51 40.72 8.30 12.51
CA CYS A 51 41.89 9.14 12.81
C CYS A 51 42.30 10.06 11.63
N ARG A 52 41.36 10.50 10.78
CA ARG A 52 41.61 11.46 9.69
C ARG A 52 40.43 12.42 9.54
N VAL A 53 40.80 13.69 9.26
CA VAL A 53 39.99 14.91 9.07
C VAL A 53 38.50 14.66 8.82
N ILE A 54 37.66 14.98 9.82
CA ILE A 54 36.21 14.81 9.78
C ILE A 54 35.61 15.94 8.91
N SER A 55 35.03 15.59 7.76
CA SER A 55 34.21 16.52 6.98
C SER A 55 32.78 16.54 7.55
N ILE A 56 32.46 17.60 8.31
CA ILE A 56 31.17 17.81 8.99
C ILE A 56 29.98 17.70 8.00
N ARG A 57 30.21 18.08 6.73
CA ARG A 57 29.18 18.13 5.69
C ARG A 57 28.80 16.75 5.17
N GLU A 58 29.73 15.79 5.14
CA GLU A 58 29.46 14.45 4.62
C GLU A 58 28.80 13.55 5.67
N GLU A 59 29.16 13.69 6.95
CA GLU A 59 28.52 12.91 8.02
C GLU A 59 27.08 13.33 8.31
N LEU A 60 26.74 14.62 8.16
CA LEU A 60 25.37 15.13 8.35
C LEU A 60 24.43 14.86 7.16
N LYS A 61 24.93 14.26 6.08
CA LYS A 61 24.09 13.88 4.93
C LYS A 61 23.06 12.83 5.37
N ILE A 62 21.78 13.12 5.17
CA ILE A 62 20.69 12.19 5.44
C ILE A 62 20.63 11.23 4.26
N GLU A 63 20.89 9.95 4.52
CA GLU A 63 20.78 8.92 3.49
C GLU A 63 19.31 8.66 3.18
N ALA A 64 18.98 8.63 1.88
CA ALA A 64 17.60 8.54 1.39
C ALA A 64 16.87 7.30 1.92
N HIS A 65 17.59 6.22 2.21
CA HIS A 65 17.01 4.96 2.68
C HIS A 65 16.25 5.10 4.02
N TRP A 66 16.65 6.04 4.90
CA TRP A 66 15.98 6.24 6.19
C TRP A 66 14.58 6.85 6.06
N THR A 67 14.33 7.66 5.03
CA THR A 67 13.06 8.35 4.82
C THR A 67 12.22 7.72 3.71
N GLN A 68 12.83 6.91 2.83
CA GLN A 68 12.19 6.26 1.68
C GLN A 68 10.94 5.48 2.07
N SER A 69 11.00 4.62 3.10
CA SER A 69 9.87 3.78 3.50
C SER A 69 8.68 4.59 4.02
N LEU A 70 8.91 5.66 4.78
CA LEU A 70 7.85 6.55 5.26
C LEU A 70 7.26 7.40 4.15
N VAL A 71 8.09 7.86 3.21
CA VAL A 71 7.63 8.57 2.01
C VAL A 71 6.75 7.65 1.16
N ASN A 72 7.19 6.41 0.95
CA ASN A 72 6.41 5.40 0.25
C ASN A 72 5.10 5.09 1.00
N TRP A 73 5.09 5.12 2.33
CA TRP A 73 3.88 4.88 3.13
C TRP A 73 2.93 6.07 3.19
N ARG A 74 3.45 7.30 3.12
CA ARG A 74 2.67 8.53 2.91
C ARG A 74 1.96 8.50 1.56
N ASP A 75 2.69 8.05 0.54
CA ASP A 75 2.22 8.02 -0.84
C ASP A 75 1.42 6.72 -1.14
N SER A 76 1.49 5.72 -0.25
CA SER A 76 0.68 4.49 -0.27
C SER A 76 -0.67 4.72 0.43
N PHE A 77 -1.73 4.54 -0.34
CA PHE A 77 -3.10 4.70 0.16
C PHE A 77 -3.57 3.40 0.82
N SER A 78 -3.91 3.47 2.12
CA SER A 78 -4.49 2.35 2.85
C SER A 78 -6.01 2.42 2.67
N GLY A 79 -6.57 1.43 1.99
CA GLY A 79 -7.98 1.34 1.61
C GLY A 79 -8.94 1.24 2.81
N LEU A 80 -9.22 2.37 3.46
CA LEU A 80 -10.29 2.50 4.44
C LEU A 80 -11.62 2.65 3.70
N GLN A 81 -12.41 1.58 3.72
CA GLN A 81 -13.72 1.49 3.10
C GLN A 81 -14.77 2.21 3.97
N ILE A 82 -14.68 3.54 4.03
CA ILE A 82 -15.60 4.38 4.81
C ILE A 82 -16.61 5.04 3.87
N ARG A 83 -17.90 4.90 4.19
CA ARG A 83 -19.06 5.31 3.38
C ARG A 83 -19.25 6.83 3.23
N ASN A 84 -18.69 7.64 4.14
CA ASN A 84 -18.94 9.09 4.16
C ASN A 84 -17.78 9.89 3.52
N ASN A 85 -18.04 10.54 2.39
CA ASN A 85 -17.05 11.30 1.62
C ASN A 85 -16.39 12.46 2.40
N LYS A 86 -17.13 13.16 3.27
CA LYS A 86 -16.55 14.26 4.08
C LYS A 86 -15.60 13.71 5.14
N CYS A 87 -16.01 12.68 5.86
CA CYS A 87 -15.18 12.03 6.88
C CYS A 87 -13.94 11.38 6.24
N LYS A 88 -14.09 10.78 5.05
CA LYS A 88 -12.99 10.22 4.27
C LYS A 88 -11.94 11.29 3.92
N LYS A 89 -12.37 12.50 3.54
CA LYS A 89 -11.49 13.63 3.28
C LYS A 89 -10.71 14.05 4.53
N TYR A 90 -11.39 14.25 5.66
CA TYR A 90 -10.73 14.61 6.92
C TYR A 90 -9.74 13.55 7.42
N LEU A 91 -10.10 12.27 7.37
CA LEU A 91 -9.22 11.18 7.77
C LEU A 91 -7.96 11.10 6.90
N TYR A 92 -8.11 11.40 5.61
CA TYR A 92 -6.98 11.47 4.69
C TYR A 92 -6.09 12.67 4.99
N ASP A 93 -6.66 13.86 5.11
CA ASP A 93 -5.90 15.08 5.42
C ASP A 93 -5.16 14.91 6.76
N ALA A 94 -5.79 14.25 7.75
CA ALA A 94 -5.17 13.88 9.02
C ALA A 94 -4.05 12.85 8.85
N LYS A 95 -4.26 11.72 8.14
CA LYS A 95 -3.21 10.72 7.87
C LYS A 95 -2.01 11.36 7.16
N TRP A 96 -2.27 12.18 6.15
CA TRP A 96 -1.24 12.87 5.39
C TRP A 96 -0.42 13.80 6.29
N PHE A 97 -1.09 14.59 7.15
CA PHE A 97 -0.43 15.46 8.11
C PHE A 97 0.37 14.67 9.15
N SER A 98 -0.19 13.59 9.70
CA SER A 98 0.49 12.73 10.68
C SER A 98 1.74 12.07 10.12
N ILE A 99 1.71 11.52 8.91
CA ILE A 99 2.90 10.90 8.31
C ILE A 99 3.92 11.97 7.93
N THR A 100 3.48 13.12 7.42
CA THR A 100 4.38 14.26 7.12
C THR A 100 5.09 14.75 8.38
N PHE A 101 4.37 14.84 9.50
CA PHE A 101 4.95 15.15 10.80
C PHE A 101 5.94 14.09 11.27
N LEU A 102 5.60 12.80 11.16
CA LEU A 102 6.48 11.67 11.51
C LEU A 102 7.77 11.66 10.69
N ILE A 103 7.70 11.96 9.39
CA ILE A 103 8.89 12.11 8.53
C ILE A 103 9.79 13.24 9.07
N GLY A 104 9.19 14.38 9.43
CA GLY A 104 9.91 15.50 10.05
C GLY A 104 10.59 15.10 11.36
N VAL A 105 9.87 14.41 12.26
CA VAL A 105 10.42 13.92 13.53
C VAL A 105 11.55 12.92 13.31
N GLN A 106 11.41 11.98 12.37
CA GLN A 106 12.47 11.00 12.06
C GLN A 106 13.73 11.67 11.51
N ILE A 107 13.57 12.67 10.63
CA ILE A 107 14.69 13.49 10.13
C ILE A 107 15.39 14.21 11.30
N MET A 108 14.62 14.84 12.18
CA MET A 108 15.15 15.55 13.34
C MET A 108 15.88 14.60 14.31
N MET A 109 15.33 13.41 14.55
CA MET A 109 15.93 12.39 15.42
C MET A 109 17.25 11.87 14.85
N ILE A 110 17.32 11.60 13.55
CA ILE A 110 18.56 11.17 12.87
C ILE A 110 19.61 12.27 12.95
N LEU A 111 19.22 13.52 12.70
CA LEU A 111 20.11 14.68 12.76
C LEU A 111 20.64 14.89 14.18
N PHE A 112 19.78 14.78 15.19
CA PHE A 112 20.17 14.88 16.60
C PHE A 112 21.09 13.73 17.03
N SER A 113 20.80 12.50 16.61
CA SER A 113 21.64 11.33 16.88
C SER A 113 23.04 11.46 16.27
N LYS A 114 23.13 11.95 15.02
CA LYS A 114 24.41 12.23 14.35
C LYS A 114 25.15 13.39 15.01
N LEU A 115 24.46 14.46 15.42
CA LEU A 115 25.04 15.59 16.13
C LEU A 115 25.60 15.19 17.50
N PHE A 116 24.88 14.37 18.25
CA PHE A 116 25.33 13.86 19.55
C PHE A 116 26.58 12.99 19.41
N LEU A 117 26.64 12.15 18.36
CA LEU A 117 27.81 11.34 18.03
C LEU A 117 29.03 12.23 17.69
N LEU A 118 28.83 13.31 16.94
CA LEU A 118 29.87 14.28 16.58
C LEU A 118 30.39 15.03 17.81
N ILE A 119 29.49 15.55 18.66
CA ILE A 119 29.83 16.25 19.90
C ILE A 119 30.61 15.32 20.83
N HIS A 120 30.16 14.08 20.97
CA HIS A 120 30.83 13.09 21.82
C HIS A 120 32.20 12.69 21.27
N ALA A 121 32.36 12.57 19.95
CA ALA A 121 33.67 12.35 19.33
C ALA A 121 34.62 13.53 19.57
N LEU A 122 34.12 14.76 19.47
CA LEU A 122 34.88 15.99 19.68
C LEU A 122 35.30 16.18 21.16
N LEU A 123 34.47 15.75 22.11
CA LEU A 123 34.77 15.80 23.55
C LEU A 123 35.71 14.68 24.00
N VAL A 124 35.59 13.48 23.44
CA VAL A 124 36.41 12.32 23.86
C VAL A 124 37.78 12.28 23.18
N ALA A 125 37.91 12.79 21.96
CA ALA A 125 39.20 12.87 21.25
C ALA A 125 40.32 13.59 22.06
N PRO A 126 40.11 14.78 22.66
CA PRO A 126 41.13 15.43 23.47
C PRO A 126 41.42 14.66 24.77
N PHE A 127 40.42 14.00 25.36
CA PHE A 127 40.59 13.16 26.56
C PHE A 127 41.46 11.94 26.24
N LEU A 128 41.18 11.20 25.16
CA LEU A 128 41.99 10.05 24.73
C LEU A 128 43.43 10.42 24.36
N LEU A 129 43.64 11.58 23.73
CA LEU A 129 44.98 12.12 23.45
C LEU A 129 45.75 12.48 24.73
N PHE A 130 45.04 13.00 25.75
CA PHE A 130 45.60 13.31 27.06
C PHE A 130 46.03 12.05 27.82
N PHE A 131 45.23 10.99 27.81
CA PHE A 131 45.59 9.69 28.44
C PHE A 131 46.69 8.92 27.68
N LYS A 132 46.84 9.14 26.36
CA LYS A 132 47.95 8.55 25.60
C LYS A 132 49.33 9.09 26.03
N LYS A 133 49.39 10.27 26.66
CA LYS A 133 50.62 10.85 27.25
C LYS A 133 50.96 10.30 28.64
N PHE A 134 50.02 9.65 29.33
CA PHE A 134 50.20 9.07 30.67
C PHE A 134 50.18 7.54 30.63
N LYS A 135 51.13 6.93 29.90
CA LYS A 135 51.30 5.48 29.90
C LYS A 135 52.52 5.10 30.73
N VAL A 136 52.31 4.67 31.97
CA VAL A 136 53.26 3.85 32.76
C VAL A 136 52.74 2.40 32.73
N PRO A 137 53.62 1.38 32.58
CA PRO A 137 53.22 0.00 32.34
C PRO A 137 53.00 -0.76 33.65
N CYS A 138 51.92 -1.53 33.76
CA CYS A 138 51.87 -2.58 34.78
C CYS A 138 50.93 -3.73 34.41
N LEU A 139 51.53 -4.92 34.51
CA LEU A 139 50.96 -6.24 34.73
C LEU A 139 50.25 -6.98 33.58
N SER A 140 51.10 -7.62 32.78
CA SER A 140 50.98 -9.05 32.49
C SER A 140 50.77 -9.90 33.76
N LYS A 141 49.64 -10.59 33.88
CA LYS A 141 49.60 -11.94 34.46
C LYS A 141 48.25 -12.62 34.23
N LEU A 142 48.34 -13.92 33.94
CA LEU A 142 47.30 -14.95 33.97
C LEU A 142 46.57 -15.25 32.66
N MET A 143 47.28 -15.97 31.80
CA MET A 143 46.68 -16.92 30.86
C MET A 143 47.46 -18.24 30.99
N THR A 144 46.97 -19.13 31.86
CA THR A 144 47.28 -20.58 31.87
C THR A 144 46.43 -21.28 32.94
N SER A 145 45.52 -22.16 32.52
CA SER A 145 45.50 -23.58 32.92
C SER A 145 44.20 -24.25 32.47
N ASN A 146 44.38 -25.40 31.81
CA ASN A 146 43.39 -26.33 31.29
C ASN A 146 42.72 -27.17 32.40
N ASN A 147 41.57 -27.79 32.13
CA ASN A 147 41.48 -29.24 31.84
C ASN A 147 40.03 -29.76 31.74
N ASP A 148 39.91 -30.77 30.87
CA ASP A 148 38.76 -31.55 30.41
C ASP A 148 38.21 -32.59 31.42
N MET A 149 37.05 -33.19 31.06
CA MET A 149 36.67 -34.63 31.07
C MET A 149 35.12 -34.74 31.14
N GLU A 150 34.39 -35.17 30.10
CA GLU A 150 34.08 -36.57 29.69
C GLU A 150 33.37 -37.37 30.81
N SER A 151 32.13 -37.89 30.68
CA SER A 151 31.70 -38.92 29.75
C SER A 151 30.16 -39.18 29.76
N GLU A 152 29.76 -39.84 28.67
CA GLU A 152 28.53 -40.47 28.18
C GLU A 152 27.45 -41.04 29.13
N SER A 153 26.19 -41.09 28.65
CA SER A 153 25.50 -42.36 28.32
C SER A 153 24.09 -42.18 27.70
N LYS A 154 23.97 -42.74 26.49
CA LYS A 154 22.83 -43.27 25.70
C LYS A 154 21.40 -43.32 26.28
N GLY A 155 20.44 -43.05 25.38
CA GLY A 155 19.06 -43.55 25.43
C GLY A 155 18.24 -43.12 24.19
N ASP A 156 18.15 -44.00 23.20
CA ASP A 156 17.48 -43.88 21.90
C ASP A 156 15.95 -43.76 21.98
N ALA A 157 15.35 -42.90 21.14
CA ALA A 157 13.99 -43.07 20.61
C ALA A 157 13.74 -42.15 19.39
N LYS A 158 14.18 -42.63 18.22
CA LYS A 158 13.33 -42.83 17.03
C LYS A 158 12.32 -41.72 16.63
N LEU A 159 12.67 -41.06 15.52
CA LEU A 159 11.83 -40.76 14.35
C LEU A 159 10.30 -40.74 14.55
N ASN A 160 9.69 -39.57 14.38
CA ASN A 160 8.82 -39.29 13.23
C ASN A 160 8.20 -37.89 13.34
N LEU A 161 8.82 -36.93 12.65
CA LEU A 161 8.21 -35.66 12.28
C LEU A 161 7.30 -35.86 11.04
N SER A 162 6.46 -36.88 11.12
CA SER A 162 5.51 -37.35 10.11
C SER A 162 4.32 -38.00 10.84
N ARG A 163 3.64 -37.17 11.64
CA ARG A 163 2.22 -37.36 11.96
C ARG A 163 1.50 -36.18 11.33
N PHE A 164 1.31 -36.22 10.01
CA PHE A 164 -0.02 -36.52 9.46
C PHE A 164 -1.07 -35.67 10.20
N THR A 165 -1.14 -34.36 9.94
CA THR A 165 -2.09 -33.83 8.95
C THR A 165 -3.00 -34.94 8.41
N LEU A 166 -4.04 -35.25 9.18
CA LEU A 166 -5.21 -35.95 8.68
C LEU A 166 -5.76 -35.13 7.51
N LEU A 167 -5.41 -35.55 6.30
CA LEU A 167 -6.37 -35.57 5.20
C LEU A 167 -7.38 -36.64 5.61
N LEU A 168 -8.59 -36.22 5.97
CA LEU A 168 -9.69 -37.13 6.20
C LEU A 168 -10.18 -37.65 4.85
N ASP A 169 -9.63 -38.77 4.40
CA ASP A 169 -10.36 -39.70 3.54
C ASP A 169 -11.23 -40.56 4.46
N GLY A 170 -12.54 -40.27 4.46
CA GLY A 170 -13.52 -40.88 5.37
C GLY A 170 -14.10 -39.95 6.44
N GLU A 171 -14.20 -38.64 6.19
CA GLU A 171 -15.03 -37.75 7.03
C GLU A 171 -16.50 -38.21 6.96
N ALA A 172 -17.14 -38.44 8.12
CA ALA A 172 -18.59 -38.59 8.16
C ALA A 172 -19.21 -37.34 7.54
N GLU A 173 -20.15 -37.50 6.60
CA GLU A 173 -20.89 -36.39 6.00
C GLU A 173 -21.28 -35.38 7.09
N LEU A 174 -20.96 -34.10 6.84
CA LEU A 174 -21.32 -32.99 7.71
C LEU A 174 -22.75 -33.20 8.22
N PRO A 175 -22.99 -33.21 9.56
CA PRO A 175 -24.30 -33.48 10.11
C PRO A 175 -25.35 -32.61 9.42
N LYS A 176 -26.48 -33.19 8.97
CA LYS A 176 -27.51 -32.48 8.19
C LYS A 176 -27.89 -31.12 8.78
N LYS A 177 -27.95 -31.02 10.12
CA LYS A 177 -28.21 -29.76 10.85
C LYS A 177 -27.12 -28.69 10.67
N THR A 178 -25.85 -29.10 10.62
CA THR A 178 -24.71 -28.20 10.36
C THR A 178 -24.72 -27.74 8.90
N LEU A 179 -25.04 -28.64 7.95
CA LEU A 179 -25.17 -28.29 6.54
C LEU A 179 -26.34 -27.33 6.29
N GLU A 180 -27.51 -27.60 6.87
CA GLU A 180 -28.68 -26.71 6.83
C GLU A 180 -28.39 -25.32 7.40
N TYR A 181 -27.62 -25.24 8.50
CA TYR A 181 -27.19 -23.96 9.05
C TYR A 181 -26.29 -23.19 8.08
N ILE A 182 -25.32 -23.86 7.45
CA ILE A 182 -24.42 -23.24 6.48
C ILE A 182 -25.19 -22.74 5.25
N ILE A 183 -26.12 -23.55 4.72
CA ILE A 183 -26.98 -23.17 3.58
C ILE A 183 -27.83 -21.94 3.95
N ARG A 184 -28.49 -21.93 5.13
CA ARG A 184 -29.26 -20.77 5.58
C ARG A 184 -28.42 -19.51 5.76
N GLN A 185 -27.17 -19.64 6.19
CA GLN A 185 -26.27 -18.49 6.27
C GLN A 185 -25.84 -18.02 4.88
N ALA A 186 -25.58 -18.94 3.94
CA ALA A 186 -25.30 -18.59 2.55
C ALA A 186 -26.49 -17.85 1.92
N ASP A 187 -27.72 -18.35 2.06
CA ASP A 187 -28.94 -17.74 1.54
C ASP A 187 -29.13 -16.31 2.08
N LYS A 188 -28.92 -16.08 3.38
CA LYS A 188 -28.98 -14.73 3.97
C LYS A 188 -27.95 -13.77 3.37
N VAL A 189 -26.75 -14.26 3.09
CA VAL A 189 -25.67 -13.44 2.51
C VAL A 189 -25.96 -13.15 1.03
N ILE A 190 -26.55 -14.10 0.31
CA ILE A 190 -27.04 -13.91 -1.06
C ILE A 190 -28.17 -12.88 -1.07
N GLU A 191 -29.17 -13.01 -0.21
CA GLU A 191 -30.27 -12.04 -0.06
C GLU A 191 -29.74 -10.63 0.28
N MET A 192 -28.70 -10.54 1.13
CA MET A 192 -28.01 -9.28 1.41
C MET A 192 -27.29 -8.73 0.18
N GLY A 193 -26.75 -9.59 -0.68
CA GLY A 193 -26.17 -9.22 -1.96
C GLY A 193 -27.20 -8.66 -2.93
N GLU A 194 -28.37 -9.31 -3.04
CA GLU A 194 -29.49 -8.88 -3.89
C GLU A 194 -30.00 -7.49 -3.49
N LYS A 195 -30.21 -7.26 -2.19
CA LYS A 195 -30.59 -5.93 -1.67
C LYS A 195 -29.53 -4.84 -1.91
N ARG A 196 -28.28 -5.22 -2.20
CA ARG A 196 -27.15 -4.33 -2.45
C ARG A 196 -26.73 -4.32 -3.92
N GLN A 197 -27.65 -4.67 -4.83
CA GLN A 197 -27.38 -4.65 -6.26
C GLN A 197 -26.95 -3.26 -6.75
N PRO A 198 -25.91 -3.20 -7.59
CA PRO A 198 -25.39 -1.94 -8.11
C PRO A 198 -26.27 -1.44 -9.28
N GLN A 199 -27.36 -0.73 -8.95
CA GLN A 199 -28.35 -0.27 -9.94
C GLN A 199 -27.75 0.67 -10.99
N ASN A 200 -26.83 1.56 -10.60
CA ASN A 200 -26.20 2.50 -11.53
C ASN A 200 -25.28 1.74 -12.50
N LEU A 201 -24.52 0.78 -11.98
CA LEU A 201 -23.67 -0.08 -12.78
C LEU A 201 -24.48 -0.90 -13.80
N ILE A 202 -25.60 -1.49 -13.40
CA ILE A 202 -26.47 -2.26 -14.30
C ILE A 202 -26.96 -1.37 -15.44
N HIS A 203 -27.39 -0.14 -15.13
CA HIS A 203 -27.78 0.80 -16.18
C HIS A 203 -26.62 1.10 -17.15
N LEU A 204 -25.40 1.31 -16.66
CA LEU A 204 -24.25 1.56 -17.52
C LEU A 204 -23.94 0.34 -18.41
N LEU A 205 -24.01 -0.87 -17.84
CA LEU A 205 -23.77 -2.12 -18.57
C LEU A 205 -24.83 -2.40 -19.64
N ASN A 206 -26.04 -1.85 -19.53
CA ASN A 206 -27.04 -1.98 -20.60
C ASN A 206 -26.66 -1.23 -21.89
N ILE A 207 -25.67 -0.34 -21.83
CA ILE A 207 -25.17 0.43 -22.99
C ILE A 207 -23.94 -0.25 -23.63
N TYR A 208 -23.51 -1.38 -23.07
CA TYR A 208 -22.42 -2.22 -23.58
C TYR A 208 -22.52 -2.51 -25.09
N SER A 209 -21.36 -2.52 -25.77
CA SER A 209 -21.23 -2.77 -27.20
C SER A 209 -20.15 -3.81 -27.54
N ASN A 210 -20.51 -5.09 -27.76
CA ASN A 210 -19.63 -6.15 -28.33
C ASN A 210 -18.14 -6.15 -27.89
N PHE A 211 -17.82 -5.65 -26.69
CA PHE A 211 -16.47 -5.42 -26.15
C PHE A 211 -15.54 -4.54 -27.01
N ARG A 212 -16.08 -3.73 -27.93
CA ARG A 212 -15.28 -2.95 -28.88
C ARG A 212 -14.34 -1.96 -28.18
N GLY A 213 -14.85 -1.32 -27.13
CA GLY A 213 -14.10 -0.37 -26.30
C GLY A 213 -12.84 -0.95 -25.65
N VAL A 214 -12.78 -2.27 -25.41
CA VAL A 214 -11.58 -2.93 -24.86
C VAL A 214 -10.41 -2.86 -25.83
N ARG A 215 -10.67 -2.83 -27.14
CA ARG A 215 -9.64 -2.70 -28.17
C ARG A 215 -9.35 -1.24 -28.52
N GLU A 216 -10.33 -0.36 -28.35
CA GLU A 216 -10.24 1.03 -28.79
C GLU A 216 -9.61 1.98 -27.76
N PHE A 217 -9.47 1.60 -26.49
CA PHE A 217 -8.97 2.54 -25.46
C PHE A 217 -7.45 2.79 -25.51
N ASP A 218 -6.67 1.86 -26.06
CA ASP A 218 -5.22 1.98 -26.22
C ASP A 218 -4.78 1.39 -27.55
N SER A 219 -4.06 2.17 -28.36
CA SER A 219 -3.63 1.80 -29.71
C SER A 219 -2.12 1.66 -29.81
N HIS A 220 -1.66 0.63 -30.53
CA HIS A 220 -0.24 0.46 -30.87
C HIS A 220 0.30 1.57 -31.78
N GLN A 221 -0.57 2.37 -32.40
CA GLN A 221 -0.17 3.52 -33.21
C GLN A 221 0.33 4.69 -32.35
N VAL A 222 -0.03 4.73 -31.06
CA VAL A 222 0.47 5.75 -30.14
C VAL A 222 1.91 5.41 -29.76
N PRO A 223 2.88 6.32 -29.98
CA PRO A 223 4.26 6.09 -29.61
C PRO A 223 4.40 5.97 -28.09
N SER A 224 5.20 5.02 -27.62
CA SER A 224 5.52 4.96 -26.20
C SER A 224 6.43 6.12 -25.82
N LEU A 225 6.12 6.79 -24.70
CA LEU A 225 7.02 7.80 -24.14
C LEU A 225 8.22 7.16 -23.43
N LEU A 226 8.19 5.86 -23.20
CA LEU A 226 9.14 5.11 -22.37
C LEU A 226 9.63 3.87 -23.14
N LEU A 227 10.72 3.26 -22.66
CA LEU A 227 11.32 2.10 -23.36
C LEU A 227 10.43 0.85 -23.28
N GLN A 228 9.60 0.75 -22.24
CA GLN A 228 8.67 -0.36 -22.01
C GLN A 228 7.34 0.20 -21.49
N GLU A 229 6.26 -0.53 -21.71
CA GLU A 229 4.91 -0.21 -21.21
C GLU A 229 4.58 -1.07 -19.97
N PRO A 230 3.89 -0.52 -18.95
CA PRO A 230 3.46 -1.31 -17.79
C PRO A 230 2.39 -2.32 -18.18
N PRO A 231 2.32 -3.48 -17.49
CA PRO A 231 1.24 -4.43 -17.73
C PRO A 231 -0.12 -3.78 -17.47
N ASN A 232 -1.09 -4.09 -18.34
CA ASN A 232 -2.42 -3.52 -18.27
C ASN A 232 -3.16 -3.99 -17.00
N CYS A 233 -3.85 -3.06 -16.34
CA CYS A 233 -4.87 -3.37 -15.36
C CYS A 233 -6.24 -2.89 -15.86
N TRP A 234 -7.32 -3.42 -15.30
CA TRP A 234 -8.68 -3.03 -15.64
C TRP A 234 -9.06 -1.70 -15.00
N SER A 235 -8.57 -1.46 -13.77
CA SER A 235 -8.97 -0.30 -12.97
C SER A 235 -8.42 1.03 -13.49
N LEU A 236 -7.19 1.08 -14.00
CA LEU A 236 -6.55 2.34 -14.42
C LEU A 236 -7.17 2.94 -15.68
N PRO A 237 -7.45 2.19 -16.76
CA PRO A 237 -8.15 2.72 -17.93
C PRO A 237 -9.53 3.27 -17.59
N LEU A 238 -10.30 2.59 -16.74
CA LEU A 238 -11.62 3.07 -16.30
C LEU A 238 -11.51 4.44 -15.63
N VAL A 239 -10.51 4.60 -14.75
CA VAL A 239 -10.28 5.82 -13.98
C VAL A 239 -9.81 6.96 -14.89
N ALA A 240 -8.95 6.68 -15.88
CA ALA A 240 -8.51 7.66 -16.87
C ALA A 240 -9.65 8.11 -17.80
N LEU A 241 -10.39 7.17 -18.41
CA LEU A 241 -11.53 7.45 -19.29
C LEU A 241 -12.61 8.27 -18.57
N THR A 242 -12.92 7.90 -17.32
CA THR A 242 -13.90 8.65 -16.52
C THR A 242 -13.41 10.06 -16.21
N SER A 243 -12.11 10.26 -15.99
CA SER A 243 -11.54 11.58 -15.73
C SER A 243 -11.63 12.49 -16.96
N ILE A 244 -11.38 11.93 -18.15
CA ILE A 244 -11.60 12.62 -19.42
C ILE A 244 -13.09 12.98 -19.56
N ALA A 245 -14.00 12.02 -19.34
CA ALA A 245 -15.44 12.23 -19.46
C ALA A 245 -15.98 13.32 -18.50
N ILE A 246 -15.45 13.40 -17.28
CA ILE A 246 -15.80 14.48 -16.31
C ILE A 246 -15.33 15.85 -16.80
N SER A 247 -14.23 15.90 -17.54
CA SER A 247 -13.59 17.13 -18.01
C SER A 247 -14.11 17.64 -19.35
N LEU A 248 -15.01 16.92 -20.02
CA LEU A 248 -15.59 17.38 -21.28
C LEU A 248 -16.47 18.64 -21.06
N PRO A 249 -16.38 19.65 -21.93
CA PRO A 249 -17.30 20.78 -21.90
C PRO A 249 -18.68 20.36 -22.42
N ASN A 250 -19.71 21.18 -22.17
CA ASN A 250 -21.06 21.01 -22.73
C ASN A 250 -21.80 19.70 -22.40
N VAL A 251 -21.30 18.87 -21.47
CA VAL A 251 -22.00 17.68 -20.98
C VAL A 251 -22.83 18.01 -19.74
N ALA A 252 -24.06 17.51 -19.70
CA ALA A 252 -24.94 17.73 -18.55
C ALA A 252 -24.40 17.08 -17.26
N ASN A 253 -24.34 17.85 -16.17
CA ASN A 253 -23.72 17.42 -14.91
C ASN A 253 -24.44 16.20 -14.27
N ASN A 254 -25.73 16.00 -14.54
CA ASN A 254 -26.46 14.80 -14.13
C ASN A 254 -25.89 13.52 -14.78
N LYS A 255 -25.60 13.55 -16.09
CA LYS A 255 -24.98 12.43 -16.82
C LYS A 255 -23.59 12.10 -16.28
N VAL A 256 -22.76 13.13 -16.05
CA VAL A 256 -21.43 12.96 -15.42
C VAL A 256 -21.56 12.33 -14.03
N THR A 257 -22.51 12.80 -13.22
CA THR A 257 -22.72 12.27 -11.86
C THR A 257 -23.18 10.81 -11.90
N GLN A 258 -24.08 10.46 -12.82
CA GLN A 258 -24.55 9.09 -13.03
C GLN A 258 -23.40 8.16 -13.48
N LEU A 259 -22.58 8.59 -14.44
CA LEU A 259 -21.41 7.84 -14.88
C LEU A 259 -20.45 7.59 -13.73
N VAL A 260 -20.12 8.62 -12.94
CA VAL A 260 -19.22 8.50 -11.78
C VAL A 260 -19.74 7.51 -10.74
N SER A 261 -21.04 7.54 -10.43
CA SER A 261 -21.66 6.58 -9.51
C SER A 261 -21.57 5.14 -10.04
N SER A 262 -21.85 4.96 -11.33
CA SER A 262 -21.78 3.66 -12.02
C SER A 262 -20.37 3.09 -12.01
N VAL A 263 -19.36 3.92 -12.35
CA VAL A 263 -17.94 3.53 -12.32
C VAL A 263 -17.47 3.27 -10.89
N ASN A 264 -17.96 4.01 -9.89
CA ASN A 264 -17.61 3.76 -8.50
C ASN A 264 -18.11 2.39 -8.00
N GLU A 265 -19.34 2.02 -8.37
CA GLU A 265 -19.89 0.68 -8.13
C GLU A 265 -19.05 -0.39 -8.86
N GLY A 266 -18.78 -0.18 -10.15
CA GLY A 266 -18.00 -1.11 -10.97
C GLY A 266 -16.56 -1.32 -10.48
N LEU A 267 -15.85 -0.24 -10.14
CA LEU A 267 -14.47 -0.30 -9.63
C LEU A 267 -14.36 -1.09 -8.33
N SER A 268 -15.40 -1.10 -7.50
CA SER A 268 -15.42 -1.92 -6.28
C SER A 268 -15.34 -3.43 -6.59
N LEU A 269 -16.00 -3.86 -7.67
CA LEU A 269 -15.96 -5.23 -8.18
C LEU A 269 -14.66 -5.51 -8.92
N VAL A 270 -14.23 -4.60 -9.80
CA VAL A 270 -12.95 -4.72 -10.53
C VAL A 270 -11.78 -4.89 -9.55
N LYS A 271 -11.73 -4.09 -8.48
CA LYS A 271 -10.67 -4.21 -7.45
C LYS A 271 -10.65 -5.59 -6.80
N LEU A 272 -11.81 -6.19 -6.58
CA LEU A 272 -11.93 -7.52 -6.01
C LEU A 272 -11.46 -8.60 -7.00
N ILE A 273 -11.79 -8.45 -8.28
CA ILE A 273 -11.34 -9.32 -9.36
C ILE A 273 -9.81 -9.26 -9.48
N GLU A 274 -9.26 -8.06 -9.62
CA GLU A 274 -7.81 -7.85 -9.75
C GLU A 274 -7.04 -8.39 -8.54
N LYS A 275 -7.57 -8.21 -7.32
CA LYS A 275 -6.94 -8.73 -6.10
C LYS A 275 -6.98 -10.26 -6.02
N THR A 276 -7.97 -10.90 -6.62
CA THR A 276 -8.15 -12.35 -6.54
C THR A 276 -7.41 -13.09 -7.64
N LEU A 277 -7.37 -12.53 -8.86
CA LEU A 277 -6.69 -13.14 -10.01
C LEU A 277 -5.19 -12.87 -10.01
N TYR A 278 -4.78 -11.70 -9.53
CA TYR A 278 -3.40 -11.26 -9.56
C TYR A 278 -2.86 -11.08 -8.14
N GLU A 279 -2.48 -12.22 -7.54
CA GLU A 279 -1.86 -12.24 -6.20
C GLU A 279 -0.40 -11.73 -6.22
N SER A 280 0.22 -11.54 -7.39
CA SER A 280 1.60 -11.05 -7.46
C SER A 280 1.74 -9.64 -6.90
N ASP A 281 2.78 -9.43 -6.10
CA ASP A 281 3.19 -8.12 -5.58
C ASP A 281 3.55 -7.14 -6.71
N GLU A 282 3.85 -7.66 -7.91
CA GLU A 282 4.24 -6.89 -9.09
C GLU A 282 3.16 -5.90 -9.57
N LEU A 283 1.88 -6.27 -9.49
CA LEU A 283 0.77 -5.39 -9.91
C LEU A 283 0.29 -4.44 -8.79
N VAL A 284 0.95 -4.43 -7.63
CA VAL A 284 0.58 -3.55 -6.52
C VAL A 284 0.74 -2.08 -6.89
N ASN A 285 1.83 -1.70 -7.57
CA ASN A 285 2.07 -0.31 -7.95
C ASN A 285 1.03 0.22 -8.94
N ILE A 286 0.60 -0.60 -9.88
CA ILE A 286 -0.40 -0.25 -10.90
C ILE A 286 -1.81 -0.13 -10.26
N ARG A 287 -2.18 -1.07 -9.39
CA ARG A 287 -3.44 -0.99 -8.62
C ARG A 287 -3.46 0.24 -7.71
N ASN A 288 -2.33 0.55 -7.07
CA ASN A 288 -2.16 1.76 -6.27
C ASN A 288 -2.31 3.02 -7.13
N ALA A 289 -1.77 3.03 -8.36
CA ALA A 289 -1.95 4.15 -9.30
C ALA A 289 -3.43 4.39 -9.63
N ALA A 290 -4.19 3.33 -9.92
CA ALA A 290 -5.62 3.44 -10.18
C ALA A 290 -6.38 3.93 -8.94
N GLU A 291 -6.07 3.40 -7.75
CA GLU A 291 -6.73 3.77 -6.50
C GLU A 291 -6.47 5.22 -6.09
N VAL A 292 -5.21 5.68 -6.14
CA VAL A 292 -4.83 7.07 -5.82
C VAL A 292 -5.48 8.03 -6.80
N SER A 293 -5.43 7.72 -8.10
CA SER A 293 -6.07 8.54 -9.13
C SER A 293 -7.59 8.61 -8.94
N TRP A 294 -8.27 7.49 -8.70
CA TRP A 294 -9.72 7.46 -8.51
C TRP A 294 -10.16 8.25 -7.27
N PHE A 295 -9.37 8.17 -6.21
CA PHE A 295 -9.61 8.96 -5.00
C PHE A 295 -9.48 10.47 -5.26
N GLY A 296 -8.45 10.88 -6.01
CA GLY A 296 -8.28 12.27 -6.44
C GLY A 296 -9.48 12.78 -7.24
N VAL A 297 -9.98 11.96 -8.16
CA VAL A 297 -11.12 12.26 -9.03
C VAL A 297 -12.41 12.37 -8.24
N THR A 298 -12.70 11.40 -7.36
CA THR A 298 -13.98 11.33 -6.63
C THR A 298 -14.10 12.37 -5.52
N LEU A 299 -13.02 12.63 -4.77
CA LEU A 299 -13.08 13.55 -3.62
C LEU A 299 -12.74 14.99 -3.96
N TYR A 300 -11.72 15.19 -4.80
CA TYR A 300 -11.20 16.52 -5.09
C TYR A 300 -11.55 17.00 -6.49
N ARG A 301 -12.16 16.15 -7.33
CA ARG A 301 -12.37 16.41 -8.77
C ARG A 301 -11.06 16.77 -9.46
N LYS A 302 -9.99 16.05 -9.09
CA LYS A 302 -8.64 16.28 -9.60
C LYS A 302 -7.99 15.02 -10.16
N TRP A 303 -7.25 15.17 -11.24
CA TRP A 303 -6.33 14.16 -11.77
C TRP A 303 -4.90 14.69 -11.68
N GLN A 304 -4.03 14.03 -10.91
CA GLN A 304 -2.61 14.42 -10.76
C GLN A 304 -2.40 15.93 -10.49
N GLY A 305 -3.27 16.50 -9.66
CA GLY A 305 -3.25 17.93 -9.32
C GLY A 305 -4.02 18.84 -10.28
N MET A 306 -4.37 18.36 -11.48
CA MET A 306 -5.22 19.10 -12.42
C MET A 306 -6.68 19.07 -11.97
N ASP A 307 -7.32 20.24 -11.91
CA ASP A 307 -8.74 20.35 -11.57
C ASP A 307 -9.60 20.10 -12.82
N LEU A 308 -10.37 19.00 -12.77
CA LEU A 308 -11.16 18.51 -13.90
C LEU A 308 -12.23 19.52 -14.34
N ARG A 309 -12.79 20.29 -13.40
CA ARG A 309 -13.78 21.33 -13.70
C ARG A 309 -13.12 22.54 -14.33
N LYS A 310 -11.93 22.92 -13.85
CA LYS A 310 -11.17 24.02 -14.48
C LYS A 310 -10.77 23.67 -15.90
N ILE A 311 -10.42 22.40 -16.17
CA ILE A 311 -10.15 21.92 -17.53
C ILE A 311 -11.39 22.11 -18.42
N SER A 312 -12.56 21.65 -17.97
CA SER A 312 -13.83 21.77 -18.69
C SER A 312 -14.17 23.24 -19.02
N LEU A 313 -13.91 24.18 -18.10
CA LEU A 313 -14.13 25.62 -18.34
C LEU A 313 -13.07 26.26 -19.24
N LYS A 314 -11.83 25.81 -19.18
CA LYS A 314 -10.70 26.35 -19.97
C LYS A 314 -10.76 25.86 -21.42
N CYS A 315 -11.14 24.61 -21.63
CA CYS A 315 -11.09 23.96 -22.93
C CYS A 315 -12.41 24.19 -23.67
N LYS A 316 -12.31 24.72 -24.91
CA LYS A 316 -13.50 25.04 -25.72
C LYS A 316 -14.24 23.82 -26.27
N ASN A 317 -13.52 22.71 -26.45
CA ASN A 317 -14.04 21.46 -27.02
C ASN A 317 -13.29 20.26 -26.44
N SER A 318 -13.84 19.07 -26.69
CA SER A 318 -13.31 17.76 -26.31
C SER A 318 -11.87 17.51 -26.76
N LYS A 319 -11.50 17.92 -27.97
CA LYS A 319 -10.14 17.77 -28.51
C LYS A 319 -9.10 18.52 -27.67
N ASN A 320 -9.41 19.74 -27.27
CA ASN A 320 -8.54 20.54 -26.40
C ASN A 320 -8.39 19.92 -25.00
N VAL A 321 -9.44 19.27 -24.49
CA VAL A 321 -9.38 18.51 -23.23
C VAL A 321 -8.39 17.35 -23.35
N LEU A 322 -8.51 16.54 -24.40
CA LEU A 322 -7.63 15.40 -24.64
C LEU A 322 -6.16 15.85 -24.80
N GLN A 323 -5.93 16.94 -25.53
CA GLN A 323 -4.61 17.52 -25.71
C GLN A 323 -4.02 18.00 -24.37
N GLU A 324 -4.79 18.72 -23.54
CA GLU A 324 -4.33 19.19 -22.23
C GLU A 324 -3.94 18.03 -21.30
N PHE A 325 -4.72 16.93 -21.31
CA PHE A 325 -4.37 15.71 -20.56
C PHE A 325 -3.08 15.07 -21.07
N SER A 326 -2.95 14.92 -22.39
CA SER A 326 -1.74 14.37 -23.03
C SER A 326 -0.50 15.20 -22.69
N ASP A 327 -0.53 16.51 -22.94
CA ASP A 327 0.60 17.40 -22.73
C ASP A 327 1.01 17.44 -21.25
N ASN A 328 0.05 17.38 -20.33
CA ASN A 328 0.35 17.33 -18.91
C ASN A 328 0.98 15.99 -18.49
N ALA A 329 0.50 14.88 -19.04
CA ALA A 329 1.08 13.57 -18.81
C ALA A 329 2.53 13.50 -19.32
N GLU A 330 2.81 14.00 -20.53
CA GLU A 330 4.17 14.13 -21.06
C GLU A 330 5.06 14.98 -20.17
N ARG A 331 4.60 16.16 -19.75
CA ARG A 331 5.32 17.04 -18.81
C ARG A 331 5.63 16.34 -17.50
N THR A 332 4.71 15.51 -17.02
CA THR A 332 4.89 14.74 -15.78
C THR A 332 5.97 13.68 -15.96
N ILE A 333 5.90 12.89 -17.04
CA ILE A 333 6.89 11.84 -17.35
C ILE A 333 8.28 12.46 -17.58
N ALA A 334 8.37 13.58 -18.30
CA ALA A 334 9.62 14.29 -18.54
C ALA A 334 10.26 14.79 -17.24
N LYS A 335 9.46 15.27 -16.28
CA LYS A 335 9.93 15.66 -14.94
C LYS A 335 10.47 14.46 -14.15
N PHE A 336 9.85 13.29 -14.29
CA PHE A 336 10.33 12.05 -13.66
C PHE A 336 11.64 11.58 -14.29
N LYS A 337 11.75 11.57 -15.63
CA LYS A 337 12.98 11.23 -16.36
C LYS A 337 14.20 12.03 -15.89
N ARG A 338 14.02 13.32 -15.59
CA ARG A 338 15.11 14.18 -15.11
C ARG A 338 15.56 13.89 -13.67
N ARG A 339 14.72 13.24 -12.85
CA ARG A 339 14.96 13.06 -11.40
C ARG A 339 15.40 11.65 -11.03
N THR A 340 15.15 10.69 -11.90
CA THR A 340 15.32 9.27 -11.63
C THR A 340 16.37 8.70 -12.58
N SER A 341 17.27 7.87 -12.07
CA SER A 341 18.29 7.19 -12.86
C SER A 341 17.69 6.24 -13.88
N ASP A 342 18.31 6.14 -15.05
CA ASP A 342 17.81 5.35 -16.20
C ASP A 342 17.49 3.89 -15.85
N PHE A 343 18.26 3.26 -14.93
CA PHE A 343 18.03 1.86 -14.53
C PHE A 343 16.65 1.60 -13.87
N LEU A 344 16.08 2.59 -13.17
CA LEU A 344 14.74 2.45 -12.57
C LEU A 344 13.63 2.63 -13.61
N MET A 345 13.97 3.20 -14.77
CA MET A 345 13.03 3.39 -15.88
C MET A 345 12.94 2.19 -16.81
N GLU A 346 13.93 1.29 -16.80
CA GLU A 346 13.94 0.09 -17.64
C GLU A 346 12.83 -0.91 -17.29
N ASN A 347 12.47 -1.05 -16.01
CA ASN A 347 11.40 -1.95 -15.59
C ASN A 347 10.13 -1.19 -15.19
N PRO A 348 9.02 -1.30 -15.94
CA PRO A 348 7.74 -0.67 -15.65
C PRO A 348 7.15 -1.00 -14.26
N LEU A 349 7.51 -2.14 -13.68
CA LEU A 349 7.04 -2.55 -12.35
C LEU A 349 7.62 -1.66 -11.24
N ASN A 350 8.78 -1.06 -11.47
CA ASN A 350 9.45 -0.15 -10.51
C ASN A 350 8.95 1.29 -10.62
N TRP A 351 8.07 1.59 -11.57
CA TRP A 351 7.57 2.94 -11.77
C TRP A 351 6.69 3.38 -10.59
N SER A 352 6.79 4.65 -10.24
CA SER A 352 5.89 5.24 -9.25
C SER A 352 4.45 5.25 -9.74
N ALA A 353 3.49 5.17 -8.82
CA ALA A 353 2.06 5.24 -9.12
C ALA A 353 1.69 6.48 -9.97
N ASN A 354 2.33 7.62 -9.71
CA ASN A 354 2.15 8.85 -10.49
C ASN A 354 2.65 8.69 -11.94
N MET A 355 3.78 8.01 -12.15
CA MET A 355 4.32 7.80 -13.49
C MET A 355 3.43 6.86 -14.30
N ILE A 356 2.98 5.75 -13.70
CA ILE A 356 2.05 4.79 -14.31
C ILE A 356 0.74 5.49 -14.72
N ALA A 357 0.16 6.29 -13.81
CA ALA A 357 -1.07 7.02 -14.09
C ALA A 357 -0.88 8.07 -15.20
N ALA A 358 0.26 8.78 -15.23
CA ALA A 358 0.56 9.73 -16.30
C ALA A 358 0.68 9.01 -17.65
N ASN A 359 1.40 7.90 -17.70
CA ASN A 359 1.58 7.12 -18.92
C ASN A 359 0.24 6.61 -19.47
N SER A 360 -0.62 6.05 -18.62
CA SER A 360 -1.95 5.62 -19.02
C SER A 360 -2.82 6.77 -19.54
N MET A 361 -2.80 7.92 -18.87
CA MET A 361 -3.55 9.11 -19.31
C MET A 361 -3.06 9.59 -20.69
N TYR A 362 -1.75 9.60 -20.92
CA TYR A 362 -1.17 9.94 -22.22
C TYR A 362 -1.65 8.99 -23.32
N ARG A 363 -1.44 7.68 -23.13
CA ARG A 363 -1.78 6.62 -24.10
C ARG A 363 -3.25 6.69 -24.50
N ILE A 364 -4.14 6.78 -23.51
CA ILE A 364 -5.59 6.83 -23.72
C ILE A 364 -5.99 8.14 -24.42
N SER A 365 -5.49 9.28 -23.95
CA SER A 365 -5.84 10.58 -24.55
C SER A 365 -5.41 10.65 -26.02
N GLN A 366 -4.19 10.21 -26.32
CA GLN A 366 -3.66 10.16 -27.69
C GLN A 366 -4.42 9.17 -28.57
N THR A 367 -4.77 7.98 -28.05
CA THR A 367 -5.55 7.00 -28.80
C THR A 367 -6.91 7.56 -29.21
N ILE A 368 -7.61 8.20 -28.27
CA ILE A 368 -8.90 8.85 -28.55
C ILE A 368 -8.71 10.00 -29.54
N LEU A 369 -7.68 10.84 -29.36
CA LEU A 369 -7.33 11.94 -30.27
C LEU A 369 -7.14 11.46 -31.71
N LEU A 370 -6.42 10.36 -31.92
CA LEU A 370 -6.21 9.76 -33.24
C LEU A 370 -7.54 9.32 -33.84
N SER A 371 -8.37 8.61 -33.06
CA SER A 371 -9.68 8.15 -33.56
C SER A 371 -10.65 9.29 -33.90
N CYS A 372 -10.56 10.42 -33.20
CA CYS A 372 -11.34 11.63 -33.51
C CYS A 372 -10.84 12.40 -34.74
N GLN A 373 -9.65 12.07 -35.27
CA GLN A 373 -9.17 12.62 -36.54
C GLN A 373 -9.65 11.78 -37.74
N GLU A 374 -9.87 10.49 -37.53
CA GLU A 374 -10.35 9.55 -38.53
C GLU A 374 -11.88 9.61 -38.70
N GLU A 375 -12.61 9.82 -37.61
CA GLU A 375 -14.06 10.01 -37.59
C GLU A 375 -14.39 11.52 -37.52
N ASN A 376 -15.31 12.02 -38.34
CA ASN A 376 -15.77 13.43 -38.32
C ASN A 376 -15.92 13.97 -36.88
N GLU A 377 -15.46 15.20 -36.60
CA GLU A 377 -15.33 15.75 -35.24
C GLU A 377 -16.56 15.46 -34.36
N PRO A 378 -16.47 14.52 -33.39
CA PRO A 378 -17.60 14.22 -32.52
C PRO A 378 -17.84 15.41 -31.59
N ASN A 379 -19.08 15.90 -31.56
CA ASN A 379 -19.52 16.87 -30.55
C ASN A 379 -19.22 16.33 -29.14
N ASP A 380 -19.05 17.22 -28.15
CA ASP A 380 -18.64 16.86 -26.79
C ASP A 380 -19.53 15.77 -26.16
N GLU A 381 -20.83 15.83 -26.41
CA GLU A 381 -21.81 14.83 -25.98
C GLU A 381 -21.63 13.48 -26.67
N GLY A 382 -21.28 13.48 -27.96
CA GLY A 382 -20.99 12.27 -28.73
C GLY A 382 -19.72 11.58 -28.22
N LEU A 383 -18.68 12.34 -27.92
CA LEU A 383 -17.48 11.79 -27.27
C LEU A 383 -17.81 11.25 -25.88
N PHE A 384 -18.61 11.97 -25.08
CA PHE A 384 -19.04 11.48 -23.76
C PHE A 384 -19.76 10.13 -23.84
N GLN A 385 -20.65 9.95 -24.82
CA GLN A 385 -21.34 8.69 -25.05
C GLN A 385 -20.36 7.59 -25.46
N ARG A 386 -19.42 7.88 -26.38
CA ARG A 386 -18.38 6.93 -26.79
C ARG A 386 -17.51 6.49 -25.61
N LEU A 387 -17.10 7.42 -24.74
CA LEU A 387 -16.35 7.09 -23.52
C LEU A 387 -17.18 6.23 -22.56
N SER A 388 -18.47 6.53 -22.41
CA SER A 388 -19.38 5.76 -21.55
C SER A 388 -19.52 4.31 -22.03
N VAL A 389 -19.66 4.11 -23.34
CA VAL A 389 -19.68 2.78 -23.99
C VAL A 389 -18.35 2.05 -23.75
N MET A 390 -17.22 2.73 -23.94
CA MET A 390 -15.89 2.16 -23.74
C MET A 390 -15.68 1.70 -22.29
N ILE A 391 -16.12 2.51 -21.32
CA ILE A 391 -16.11 2.16 -19.89
C ILE A 391 -17.00 0.93 -19.64
N ALA A 392 -18.20 0.88 -20.22
CA ALA A 392 -19.11 -0.26 -20.09
C ALA A 392 -18.50 -1.55 -20.67
N ASP A 393 -17.84 -1.47 -21.83
CA ASP A 393 -17.16 -2.60 -22.47
C ASP A 393 -16.01 -3.15 -21.61
N ILE A 394 -15.19 -2.27 -21.05
CA ILE A 394 -14.09 -2.65 -20.15
C ILE A 394 -14.63 -3.30 -18.88
N LEU A 395 -15.69 -2.74 -18.28
CA LEU A 395 -16.35 -3.32 -17.10
C LEU A 395 -16.94 -4.70 -17.42
N ALA A 396 -17.69 -4.82 -18.50
CA ALA A 396 -18.29 -6.08 -18.94
C ALA A 396 -17.22 -7.16 -19.18
N ALA A 397 -16.14 -6.81 -19.89
CA ALA A 397 -15.02 -7.72 -20.15
C ALA A 397 -14.34 -8.15 -18.85
N CYS A 398 -14.12 -7.22 -17.91
CA CYS A 398 -13.57 -7.55 -16.61
C CYS A 398 -14.47 -8.54 -15.85
N PHE A 399 -15.80 -8.33 -15.88
CA PHE A 399 -16.79 -9.14 -15.17
C PHE A 399 -17.00 -10.55 -15.75
N THR A 400 -16.54 -10.84 -16.97
CA THR A 400 -16.47 -12.24 -17.45
C THR A 400 -15.61 -13.12 -16.53
N ASN A 401 -14.66 -12.53 -15.79
CA ASN A 401 -13.82 -13.25 -14.84
C ASN A 401 -14.48 -13.49 -13.47
N LEU A 402 -15.68 -12.97 -13.23
CA LEU A 402 -16.30 -12.98 -11.91
C LEU A 402 -16.65 -14.40 -11.45
N ALA A 403 -17.07 -15.27 -12.37
CA ALA A 403 -17.28 -16.70 -12.09
C ALA A 403 -15.99 -17.37 -11.59
N ARG A 404 -14.86 -17.12 -12.27
CA ARG A 404 -13.54 -17.63 -11.86
C ARG A 404 -13.14 -17.10 -10.48
N VAL A 405 -13.41 -15.83 -10.19
CA VAL A 405 -13.13 -15.21 -8.88
C VAL A 405 -13.95 -15.86 -7.76
N ILE A 406 -15.23 -16.12 -7.99
CA ILE A 406 -16.12 -16.80 -7.03
C ILE A 406 -15.56 -18.21 -6.73
N ILE A 407 -15.23 -18.97 -7.77
CA ILE A 407 -14.62 -20.31 -7.63
C ILE A 407 -13.32 -20.24 -6.82
N THR A 408 -12.38 -19.38 -7.20
CA THR A 408 -11.10 -19.21 -6.48
C THR A 408 -11.30 -18.82 -5.01
N LYS A 409 -12.29 -17.97 -4.71
CA LYS A 409 -12.62 -17.57 -3.34
C LYS A 409 -13.19 -18.73 -2.52
N CYS A 410 -14.01 -19.60 -3.13
CA CYS A 410 -14.57 -20.77 -2.46
C CYS A 410 -13.51 -21.85 -2.15
N HIS A 411 -12.47 -21.96 -2.97
CA HIS A 411 -11.40 -22.97 -2.84
C HIS A 411 -10.17 -22.50 -2.02
N ARG A 412 -10.24 -21.40 -1.27
CA ARG A 412 -9.08 -20.89 -0.52
C ARG A 412 -8.75 -21.77 0.69
N ASN A 413 -7.54 -22.34 0.74
CA ASN A 413 -7.14 -23.39 1.68
C ASN A 413 -6.92 -22.94 3.13
N ALA A 414 -6.58 -21.66 3.38
CA ALA A 414 -6.34 -21.18 4.73
C ALA A 414 -7.68 -21.00 5.48
N ILE A 415 -7.94 -21.83 6.50
CA ILE A 415 -9.20 -21.89 7.26
C ILE A 415 -9.67 -20.50 7.74
N GLU A 416 -8.75 -19.69 8.30
CA GLU A 416 -9.04 -18.33 8.77
C GLU A 416 -9.50 -17.38 7.64
N LYS A 417 -8.95 -17.55 6.44
CA LYS A 417 -9.31 -16.72 5.27
C LYS A 417 -10.52 -17.28 4.53
N ARG A 418 -10.86 -18.57 4.72
CA ARG A 418 -11.92 -19.28 3.99
C ARG A 418 -13.30 -18.76 4.32
N GLU A 419 -13.63 -18.56 5.60
CA GLU A 419 -14.96 -18.06 6.01
C GLU A 419 -15.25 -16.68 5.38
N LYS A 420 -14.32 -15.72 5.54
CA LYS A 420 -14.46 -14.38 4.94
C LYS A 420 -14.52 -14.44 3.40
N SER A 421 -13.72 -15.32 2.80
CA SER A 421 -13.66 -15.50 1.34
C SER A 421 -14.97 -16.08 0.78
N VAL A 422 -15.54 -17.08 1.46
CA VAL A 422 -16.83 -17.69 1.13
C VAL A 422 -17.98 -16.71 1.34
N HIS A 423 -17.96 -15.93 2.43
CA HIS A 423 -18.92 -14.85 2.64
C HIS A 423 -18.88 -13.80 1.52
N GLU A 424 -17.69 -13.35 1.11
CA GLU A 424 -17.52 -12.43 -0.02
C GLU A 424 -18.04 -13.05 -1.34
N ALA A 425 -17.84 -14.36 -1.55
CA ALA A 425 -18.33 -15.07 -2.73
C ALA A 425 -19.86 -15.13 -2.80
N PHE A 426 -20.54 -15.48 -1.69
CA PHE A 426 -22.00 -15.48 -1.62
C PHE A 426 -22.59 -14.07 -1.78
N LEU A 427 -21.93 -13.06 -1.22
CA LEU A 427 -22.36 -11.67 -1.38
C LEU A 427 -22.25 -11.21 -2.84
N LEU A 428 -21.18 -11.62 -3.53
CA LEU A 428 -21.02 -11.37 -4.97
C LEU A 428 -22.09 -12.10 -5.79
N LEU A 429 -22.40 -13.34 -5.44
CA LEU A 429 -23.43 -14.13 -6.11
C LEU A 429 -24.79 -13.41 -6.06
N GLY A 430 -25.21 -12.96 -4.87
CA GLY A 430 -26.46 -12.20 -4.72
C GLY A 430 -26.48 -10.86 -5.48
N LYS A 431 -25.34 -10.15 -5.53
CA LYS A 431 -25.22 -8.91 -6.31
C LYS A 431 -25.37 -9.11 -7.82
N ASN A 432 -25.10 -10.33 -8.31
CA ASN A 432 -25.22 -10.67 -9.73
C ASN A 432 -26.54 -11.38 -10.05
N ASN A 433 -27.34 -11.74 -9.04
CA ASN A 433 -28.55 -12.52 -9.23
C ASN A 433 -29.66 -11.63 -9.80
N THR A 434 -29.73 -11.52 -11.12
CA THR A 434 -30.88 -10.92 -11.79
C THR A 434 -32.03 -11.91 -11.70
N ASN A 435 -33.05 -11.60 -10.89
CA ASN A 435 -34.30 -12.37 -10.88
C ASN A 435 -34.80 -12.54 -12.33
N SER A 436 -34.74 -13.77 -12.82
CA SER A 436 -35.32 -14.20 -14.08
C SER A 436 -36.84 -14.09 -14.06
#